data_AF-A0A3B8V8A6-F1
#
_entry.id   AF-A0A3B8V8A6-F1
#
_cell.length_a   1.000
_cell.length_b   1.000
_cell.length_c   1.000
_cell.angle_alpha   90.00
_cell.angle_beta   90.00
_cell.angle_gamma   90.00
#
_symmetry.space_group_name_H-M   'P 1'
#
loop_
_entity.id
_entity.type
_entity.pdbx_description
1 polymer ?
#
loop_
_entity_poly.entity_id
_entity_poly.type
_entity_poly.pdbx_seq_one_letter_code
_entity_poly.pdbx_strand_id
1 'polypeptide(L)'
;MQETTSRTLIGQKTRYRAVLSGIMFIACAVSAFRLLSYVTQADKPDSFMVVTSVVVTLLAIIFLISTILHLTKKNVVYLGENELIIRIRKEHIIPFENIADIRYQIRSNASKRTKSVGSFIDNLIGVLFVAVYKSGTLYITLKNGGKISVSDIKQVESCCDTLREKILNDPPEADTNPSENANAETAPAENSSESVGDSSDGTKSEK
;
A
#
# COMPACT_ATOMS: atom_id res chain seq x y z
N MET A 1 26.30 3.08 32.45
CA MET A 1 26.14 1.93 31.56
C MET A 1 24.76 2.04 30.94
N GLN A 2 24.65 2.24 29.63
CA GLN A 2 23.36 2.09 28.93
C GLN A 2 23.19 0.60 28.67
N GLU A 3 22.27 -0.05 29.37
CA GLU A 3 21.80 -1.37 28.97
C GLU A 3 21.26 -1.24 27.55
N THR A 4 21.97 -1.80 26.58
CA THR A 4 21.43 -2.05 25.26
C THR A 4 20.38 -3.13 25.41
N THR A 5 19.17 -2.74 25.81
CA THR A 5 17.98 -3.59 25.71
C THR A 5 17.94 -4.07 24.27
N SER A 6 18.01 -5.39 24.07
CA SER A 6 18.01 -5.97 22.73
C SER A 6 16.68 -5.62 22.06
N ARG A 7 16.72 -4.72 21.07
CA ARG A 7 15.55 -4.26 20.33
C ARG A 7 15.54 -4.94 18.97
N THR A 8 14.64 -5.89 18.78
CA THR A 8 14.48 -6.57 17.49
C THR A 8 13.54 -5.76 16.61
N LEU A 9 14.01 -5.35 15.43
CA LEU A 9 13.17 -4.67 14.45
C LEU A 9 12.20 -5.68 13.81
N ILE A 10 10.89 -5.47 13.98
CA ILE A 10 9.86 -6.34 13.38
C ILE A 10 9.14 -5.64 12.21
N GLY A 11 8.85 -4.34 12.35
CA GLY A 11 8.08 -3.61 11.35
C GLY A 11 8.73 -2.28 10.99
N GLN A 12 8.80 -1.96 9.70
CA GLN A 12 9.29 -0.65 9.23
C GLN A 12 8.35 -0.04 8.19
N LYS A 13 8.24 1.29 8.24
CA LYS A 13 7.54 2.08 7.23
C LYS A 13 8.06 1.84 5.81
N THR A 14 7.14 1.69 4.86
CA THR A 14 7.43 1.75 3.43
C THR A 14 7.82 3.18 3.04
N ARG A 15 9.01 3.36 2.45
CA ARG A 15 9.52 4.66 1.97
C ARG A 15 9.14 4.95 0.51
N TYR A 16 8.15 4.26 -0.04
CA TYR A 16 7.82 4.34 -1.47
C TYR A 16 7.47 5.75 -1.93
N ARG A 17 6.76 6.54 -1.11
CA ARG A 17 6.46 7.94 -1.42
C ARG A 17 7.71 8.81 -1.52
N ALA A 18 8.72 8.55 -0.68
CA ALA A 18 10.01 9.22 -0.78
C ALA A 18 10.73 8.82 -2.07
N VAL A 19 10.75 7.53 -2.40
CA VAL A 19 11.37 7.02 -3.64
C VAL A 19 10.71 7.64 -4.86
N LEU A 20 9.37 7.62 -4.92
CA LEU A 20 8.62 8.19 -6.03
C LEU A 20 8.85 9.69 -6.16
N SER A 21 8.73 10.43 -5.06
CA SER A 21 9.00 11.88 -5.05
C SER A 21 10.45 12.18 -5.47
N GLY A 22 11.40 11.31 -5.11
CA GLY A 22 12.80 11.42 -5.50
C GLY A 22 13.00 11.20 -7.01
N ILE A 23 12.33 10.21 -7.60
CA ILE A 23 12.35 9.98 -9.05
C ILE A 23 11.77 11.20 -9.78
N MET A 24 10.63 11.72 -9.33
CA MET A 24 10.00 12.91 -9.92
C MET A 24 10.89 14.15 -9.80
N PHE A 25 11.58 14.31 -8.65
CA PHE A 25 12.57 15.37 -8.48
C PHE A 25 13.70 15.25 -9.50
N ILE A 26 14.29 14.07 -9.68
CA ILE A 26 15.38 13.87 -10.64
C ILE A 26 14.91 14.20 -12.06
N ALA A 27 13.73 13.72 -12.46
CA ALA A 27 13.16 14.02 -13.77
C ALA A 27 12.99 15.53 -13.99
N CYS A 28 12.35 16.24 -13.05
CA CYS A 28 12.17 17.68 -13.13
C CYS A 28 13.50 18.45 -13.08
N ALA A 29 14.47 18.02 -12.27
CA ALA A 29 15.77 18.67 -12.16
C ALA A 29 16.57 18.55 -13.47
N VAL A 30 16.55 17.37 -14.10
CA VAL A 30 17.20 17.18 -15.42
C VAL A 30 16.53 18.04 -16.48
N SER A 31 15.19 18.08 -16.52
CA SER A 31 14.44 18.93 -17.45
C SER A 31 14.70 20.43 -17.20
N ALA A 32 14.72 20.88 -15.94
CA ALA A 32 15.02 22.26 -15.55
C ALA A 32 16.43 22.65 -16.00
N PHE A 33 17.43 21.80 -15.74
CA PHE A 33 18.81 22.05 -16.16
C PHE A 33 18.95 22.17 -17.67
N ARG A 34 18.28 21.28 -18.43
CA ARG A 34 18.25 21.34 -19.90
C ARG A 34 17.61 22.62 -20.39
N LEU A 35 16.42 22.98 -19.87
CA LEU A 35 15.71 24.20 -20.24
C LEU A 35 16.53 25.45 -19.91
N LEU A 36 17.15 25.49 -18.73
CA LEU A 36 18.02 26.59 -18.32
C LEU A 36 19.22 26.74 -19.26
N SER A 37 19.86 25.63 -19.62
CA SER A 37 20.97 25.63 -20.58
C SER A 37 20.56 26.18 -21.96
N TYR A 38 19.35 25.85 -22.44
CA TYR A 38 18.82 26.40 -23.68
C TYR A 38 18.56 27.91 -23.57
N VAL A 39 18.01 28.36 -22.45
CA VAL A 39 17.74 29.78 -22.21
C VAL A 39 19.03 30.59 -22.12
N THR A 40 20.07 30.07 -21.45
CA THR A 40 21.34 30.80 -21.26
C THR A 40 22.23 30.82 -22.50
N GLN A 41 22.06 29.88 -23.43
CA GLN A 41 22.81 29.83 -24.69
C GLN A 41 22.11 30.57 -25.83
N ALA A 42 20.85 30.99 -25.66
CA ALA A 42 20.11 31.70 -26.68
C ALA A 42 20.42 33.21 -26.63
N ASP A 43 20.75 33.80 -27.78
CA ASP A 43 20.96 35.25 -27.91
C ASP A 43 19.69 36.06 -27.56
N LYS A 44 18.51 35.48 -27.81
CA LYS A 44 17.22 36.04 -27.44
C LYS A 44 16.27 34.91 -26.99
N PRO A 45 16.26 34.56 -25.69
CA PRO A 45 15.46 33.44 -25.21
C PRO A 45 13.97 33.73 -25.33
N ASP A 46 13.21 32.74 -25.80
CA ASP A 46 11.75 32.80 -25.86
C ASP A 46 11.18 32.94 -24.43
N SER A 47 10.31 33.93 -24.24
CA SER A 47 9.64 34.19 -22.96
C SER A 47 8.87 32.96 -22.47
N PHE A 48 8.29 32.16 -23.36
CA PHE A 48 7.63 30.92 -22.99
C PHE A 48 8.61 29.88 -22.42
N MET A 49 9.80 29.76 -23.00
CA MET A 49 10.86 28.86 -22.53
C MET A 49 11.43 29.30 -21.18
N VAL A 50 11.59 30.60 -20.96
CA VAL A 50 11.99 31.17 -19.67
C VAL A 50 10.97 30.83 -18.59
N VAL A 51 9.68 31.09 -18.84
CA VAL A 51 8.59 30.78 -17.89
C VAL A 51 8.53 29.27 -17.60
N THR A 52 8.64 28.44 -18.63
CA THR A 52 8.64 26.97 -18.48
C THR A 52 9.82 26.50 -17.63
N SER A 53 11.03 27.06 -17.84
CA SER A 53 12.21 26.76 -17.03
C SER A 53 11.99 27.08 -15.54
N VAL A 54 11.40 28.23 -15.23
CA VAL A 54 11.07 28.63 -13.86
C VAL A 54 10.05 27.68 -13.23
N VAL A 55 8.96 27.36 -13.94
CA VAL A 55 7.90 26.46 -13.45
C VAL A 55 8.45 25.05 -13.16
N VAL A 56 9.23 24.49 -14.08
CA VAL A 56 9.82 23.15 -13.91
C VAL A 56 10.81 23.14 -12.73
N THR A 57 11.57 24.23 -12.53
CA THR A 57 12.45 24.38 -11.37
C THR A 57 11.67 24.41 -10.06
N LEU A 58 10.55 25.14 -9.99
CA LEU A 58 9.68 25.16 -8.80
C LEU A 58 9.11 23.78 -8.50
N LEU A 59 8.67 23.04 -9.52
CA LEU A 59 8.19 21.66 -9.35
C LEU A 59 9.30 20.74 -8.80
N ALA A 60 10.53 20.86 -9.30
CA ALA A 60 11.66 20.10 -8.75
C ALA A 60 11.86 20.39 -7.26
N ILE A 61 11.84 21.66 -6.84
CA ILE A 61 11.96 22.05 -5.43
C ILE A 61 10.84 21.43 -4.59
N ILE A 62 9.59 21.47 -5.06
CA ILE A 62 8.44 20.86 -4.37
C ILE A 62 8.65 19.35 -4.19
N PHE A 63 9.09 18.65 -5.24
CA PHE A 63 9.37 17.21 -5.16
C PHE A 63 10.55 16.90 -4.25
N LEU A 64 11.56 17.76 -4.19
CA LEU A 64 12.69 17.61 -3.25
C LEU A 64 12.21 17.72 -1.80
N ILE A 65 11.44 18.77 -1.48
CA ILE A 65 10.88 18.97 -0.14
C ILE A 65 10.00 17.79 0.25
N SER A 66 9.11 17.35 -0.65
CA SER A 66 8.25 16.17 -0.45
C SER A 66 9.08 14.91 -0.18
N THR A 67 10.17 14.69 -0.91
CA THR A 67 11.10 13.57 -0.70
C THR A 67 11.68 13.59 0.72
N ILE A 68 12.21 14.73 1.15
CA ILE A 68 12.81 14.92 2.48
C ILE A 68 11.76 14.68 3.58
N LEU A 69 10.55 15.24 3.43
CA LEU A 69 9.45 15.05 4.36
C LEU A 69 9.02 13.57 4.48
N HIS A 70 9.08 12.82 3.39
CA HIS A 70 8.78 11.40 3.40
C HIS A 70 9.91 10.55 3.98
N LEU A 71 11.18 10.96 3.84
CA LEU A 71 12.33 10.27 4.44
C LEU A 71 12.45 10.48 5.96
N THR A 72 12.06 11.65 6.44
CA THR A 72 12.13 11.99 7.88
C THR A 72 11.09 11.25 8.71
N LYS A 73 9.97 10.82 8.11
CA LYS A 73 8.94 10.01 8.77
C LYS A 73 9.39 8.55 8.94
N LYS A 74 9.94 8.23 10.10
CA LYS A 74 10.29 6.85 10.49
C LYS A 74 9.17 6.28 11.38
N ASN A 75 8.24 5.54 10.78
CA ASN A 75 7.37 4.66 11.57
C ASN A 75 8.07 3.31 11.71
N VAL A 76 8.31 2.87 12.95
CA VAL A 76 9.06 1.65 13.22
C VAL A 76 8.45 0.93 14.41
N VAL A 77 8.40 -0.39 14.35
CA VAL A 77 7.93 -1.28 15.41
C VAL A 77 9.07 -2.19 15.81
N TYR A 78 9.44 -2.14 17.08
CA TYR A 78 10.46 -2.98 17.69
C TYR A 78 9.86 -3.85 18.79
N LEU A 79 10.41 -5.05 18.95
CA LEU A 79 10.19 -5.91 20.09
C LEU A 79 11.33 -5.71 21.09
N GLY A 80 10.99 -5.38 22.33
CA GLY A 80 11.88 -5.57 23.49
C GLY A 80 11.64 -6.94 24.13
N GLU A 81 12.21 -7.16 25.31
CA GLU A 81 12.08 -8.45 26.01
C GLU A 81 10.63 -8.73 26.47
N ASN A 82 9.96 -7.75 27.09
CA ASN A 82 8.57 -7.84 27.56
C ASN A 82 7.71 -6.63 27.15
N GLU A 83 8.17 -5.88 26.16
CA GLU A 83 7.56 -4.62 25.74
C GLU A 83 7.57 -4.45 24.23
N LEU A 84 6.52 -3.81 23.72
CA LEU A 84 6.37 -3.39 22.34
C LEU A 84 6.73 -1.92 22.24
N ILE A 85 7.72 -1.60 21.39
CA ILE A 85 8.20 -0.23 21.21
C ILE A 85 7.77 0.24 19.81
N ILE A 86 6.88 1.22 19.77
CA ILE A 86 6.35 1.78 18.54
C ILE A 86 6.81 3.23 18.41
N ARG A 87 7.54 3.53 17.35
CA ARG A 87 7.98 4.89 17.06
C ARG A 87 7.08 5.49 15.96
N ILE A 88 6.16 6.37 16.34
CA ILE A 88 5.29 7.14 15.42
C ILE A 88 5.35 8.62 15.82
N ARG A 89 6.30 9.37 15.26
CA ARG A 89 6.68 10.74 15.71
C ARG A 89 7.26 10.80 17.13
N LYS A 90 6.62 10.15 18.10
CA LYS A 90 7.10 9.89 19.46
C LYS A 90 7.27 8.38 19.66
N GLU A 91 8.11 8.02 20.62
CA GLU A 91 8.31 6.64 21.04
C GLU A 91 7.22 6.27 22.05
N HIS A 92 6.51 5.18 21.78
CA HIS A 92 5.50 4.59 22.64
C HIS A 92 6.03 3.23 23.09
N ILE A 93 6.14 3.04 24.39
CA ILE A 93 6.61 1.80 25.00
C ILE A 93 5.40 1.19 25.71
N ILE A 94 5.07 -0.04 25.35
CA ILE A 94 3.83 -0.70 25.78
C ILE A 94 4.20 -2.09 26.31
N PRO A 95 4.04 -2.35 27.62
CA PRO A 95 4.21 -3.69 28.17
C PRO A 95 3.25 -4.69 27.51
N PHE A 96 3.71 -5.91 27.24
CA PHE A 96 2.88 -6.95 26.61
C PHE A 96 1.59 -7.24 27.38
N GLU A 97 1.65 -7.19 28.71
CA GLU A 97 0.49 -7.39 29.59
C GLU A 97 -0.66 -6.42 29.32
N ASN A 98 -0.38 -5.24 28.77
CA ASN A 98 -1.37 -4.21 28.47
C ASN A 98 -1.99 -4.34 27.08
N ILE A 99 -1.48 -5.24 26.24
CA ILE A 99 -1.98 -5.48 24.90
C ILE A 99 -3.13 -6.49 24.99
N ALA A 100 -4.26 -6.14 24.37
CA ALA A 100 -5.45 -6.99 24.32
C ALA A 100 -5.57 -7.72 22.99
N ASP A 101 -5.28 -7.03 21.88
CA ASP A 101 -5.40 -7.57 20.53
C ASP A 101 -4.49 -6.77 19.57
N ILE A 102 -3.99 -7.46 18.56
CA ILE A 102 -3.18 -6.90 17.48
C ILE A 102 -3.82 -7.35 16.18
N ARG A 103 -4.19 -6.42 15.31
CA ARG A 103 -4.78 -6.73 13.99
C ARG A 103 -4.06 -5.94 12.92
N TYR A 104 -4.09 -6.46 11.70
CA TYR A 104 -3.62 -5.73 10.55
C TYR A 104 -4.76 -5.50 9.55
N GLN A 105 -4.59 -4.46 8.74
CA GLN A 105 -5.36 -4.26 7.53
C GLN A 105 -4.37 -4.03 6.40
N ILE A 106 -4.32 -4.97 5.46
CA ILE A 106 -3.61 -4.73 4.21
C ILE A 106 -4.27 -3.55 3.52
N ARG A 107 -3.45 -2.66 2.96
CA ARG A 107 -3.94 -1.55 2.16
C ARG A 107 -4.54 -2.12 0.89
N SER A 108 -5.84 -2.48 0.88
CA SER A 108 -6.51 -2.87 -0.35
C SER A 108 -6.90 -1.61 -1.13
N ASN A 109 -6.66 -1.59 -2.44
CA ASN A 109 -7.03 -0.47 -3.31
C ASN A 109 -8.53 -0.49 -3.68
N ALA A 110 -9.35 -1.25 -2.96
CA ALA A 110 -10.78 -1.38 -3.22
C ALA A 110 -11.59 -0.31 -2.48
N SER A 111 -11.42 0.97 -2.84
CA SER A 111 -12.44 1.99 -2.56
C SER A 111 -12.29 3.24 -3.42
N LYS A 112 -13.08 3.28 -4.50
CA LYS A 112 -13.97 4.38 -4.91
C LYS A 112 -13.60 5.79 -4.39
N ARG A 113 -12.74 6.53 -5.10
CA ARG A 113 -12.84 8.01 -5.25
C ARG A 113 -11.83 8.57 -6.25
N THR A 114 -12.07 8.37 -7.54
CA THR A 114 -11.44 9.16 -8.60
C THR A 114 -12.23 10.44 -8.81
N LYS A 115 -11.76 11.54 -8.22
CA LYS A 115 -12.15 12.90 -8.66
C LYS A 115 -10.96 13.85 -8.88
N SER A 116 -9.71 13.37 -8.82
CA SER A 116 -8.57 14.21 -9.19
C SER A 116 -7.47 13.42 -9.91
N VAL A 117 -6.78 14.09 -10.84
CA VAL A 117 -5.67 13.53 -11.65
C VAL A 117 -4.51 13.06 -10.75
N GLY A 118 -4.27 13.73 -9.62
CA GLY A 118 -3.27 13.29 -8.62
C GLY A 118 -3.60 11.92 -7.99
N SER A 119 -4.88 11.56 -7.93
CA SER A 119 -5.33 10.27 -7.39
C SER A 119 -5.03 9.09 -8.32
N PHE A 120 -4.78 9.31 -9.62
CA PHE A 120 -4.53 8.21 -10.57
C PHE A 120 -3.08 7.71 -10.48
N ILE A 121 -2.12 8.62 -10.40
CA ILE A 121 -0.68 8.29 -10.26
C ILE A 121 -0.42 7.65 -8.89
N ASP A 122 -1.02 8.19 -7.83
CA ASP A 122 -0.98 7.60 -6.49
C ASP A 122 -1.64 6.21 -6.45
N ASN A 123 -2.71 5.98 -7.23
CA ASN A 123 -3.33 4.66 -7.34
C ASN A 123 -2.46 3.68 -8.11
N LEU A 124 -1.97 4.01 -9.31
CA LEU A 124 -1.25 3.06 -10.16
C LEU A 124 0.07 2.61 -9.51
N ILE A 125 0.79 3.55 -8.90
CA ILE A 125 2.05 3.25 -8.19
C ILE A 125 1.78 2.66 -6.81
N GLY A 126 0.71 3.12 -6.13
CA GLY A 126 0.23 2.50 -4.90
C GLY A 126 -0.17 1.04 -5.10
N VAL A 127 -0.79 0.68 -6.24
CA VAL A 127 -1.15 -0.68 -6.61
C VAL A 127 0.08 -1.55 -6.79
N LEU A 128 1.08 -1.11 -7.56
CA LEU A 128 2.30 -1.88 -7.78
C LEU A 128 3.07 -2.09 -6.47
N PHE A 129 3.14 -1.08 -5.59
CA PHE A 129 3.84 -1.19 -4.31
C PHE A 129 3.08 -1.99 -3.25
N VAL A 130 1.75 -1.89 -3.19
CA VAL A 130 0.93 -2.71 -2.29
C VAL A 130 1.02 -4.18 -2.68
N ALA A 131 0.94 -4.48 -3.98
CA ALA A 131 1.05 -5.85 -4.49
C ALA A 131 2.41 -6.47 -4.17
N VAL A 132 3.50 -5.70 -4.30
CA VAL A 132 4.86 -6.21 -4.08
C VAL A 132 5.24 -6.26 -2.59
N TYR A 133 4.81 -5.30 -1.77
CA TYR A 133 5.30 -5.17 -0.38
C TYR A 133 4.29 -5.57 0.69
N LYS A 134 3.06 -5.99 0.33
CA LYS A 134 1.96 -6.30 1.27
C LYS A 134 1.85 -5.27 2.40
N SER A 135 1.89 -3.99 2.04
CA SER A 135 1.93 -2.91 3.02
C SER A 135 0.54 -2.62 3.59
N GLY A 136 0.45 -2.23 4.86
CA GLY A 136 -0.82 -1.91 5.48
C GLY A 136 -0.71 -1.16 6.80
N THR A 137 -1.79 -1.16 7.55
CA THR A 137 -1.89 -0.52 8.87
C THR A 137 -1.96 -1.60 9.94
N LEU A 138 -1.10 -1.49 10.94
CA LEU A 138 -1.17 -2.29 12.16
C LEU A 138 -2.02 -1.55 13.20
N TYR A 139 -2.97 -2.24 13.80
CA TYR A 139 -3.83 -1.74 14.86
C TYR A 139 -3.55 -2.52 16.14
N ILE A 140 -3.26 -1.80 17.21
CA ILE A 140 -2.99 -2.37 18.52
C ILE A 140 -4.05 -1.85 19.47
N THR A 141 -4.78 -2.77 20.09
CA THR A 141 -5.80 -2.48 21.08
C THR A 141 -5.23 -2.81 22.46
N LEU A 142 -5.31 -1.84 23.36
CA LEU A 142 -4.88 -1.98 24.74
C LEU A 142 -6.05 -2.43 25.62
N LYS A 143 -5.75 -3.13 26.72
CA LYS A 143 -6.78 -3.60 27.68
C LYS A 143 -7.58 -2.46 28.32
N ASN A 144 -7.01 -1.27 28.41
CA ASN A 144 -7.69 -0.06 28.88
C ASN A 144 -8.61 0.59 27.81
N GLY A 145 -8.81 -0.04 26.66
CA GLY A 145 -9.60 0.47 25.54
C GLY A 145 -8.85 1.43 24.61
N GLY A 146 -7.59 1.76 24.91
CA GLY A 146 -6.73 2.57 24.05
C GLY A 146 -6.46 1.89 22.70
N LYS A 147 -6.35 2.68 21.63
CA LYS A 147 -6.07 2.18 20.28
C LYS A 147 -4.91 2.93 19.66
N ILE A 148 -3.95 2.19 19.11
CA ILE A 148 -2.78 2.74 18.42
C ILE A 148 -2.78 2.21 16.99
N SER A 149 -2.66 3.11 16.02
CA SER A 149 -2.59 2.75 14.61
C SER A 149 -1.23 3.12 14.01
N VAL A 150 -0.57 2.14 13.40
CA VAL A 150 0.72 2.27 12.74
C VAL A 150 0.55 2.05 11.24
N SER A 151 0.47 3.15 10.49
CA SER A 151 0.26 3.07 9.03
C SER A 151 1.54 2.87 8.24
N ASP A 152 1.36 2.31 7.03
CA ASP A 152 2.36 2.06 6.00
C ASP A 152 3.49 1.10 6.42
N ILE A 153 3.20 0.09 7.25
CA ILE A 153 4.17 -0.95 7.60
C ILE A 153 4.37 -1.90 6.41
N LYS A 154 5.62 -2.24 6.09
CA LYS A 154 5.97 -3.27 5.09
C LYS A 154 5.66 -4.66 5.64
N GLN A 155 5.20 -5.58 4.79
CA GLN A 155 4.90 -6.97 5.17
C GLN A 155 4.05 -7.02 6.45
N VAL A 156 2.96 -6.24 6.46
CA VAL A 156 2.19 -5.98 7.70
C VAL A 156 1.59 -7.26 8.30
N GLU A 157 1.26 -8.23 7.44
CA GLU A 157 0.79 -9.57 7.79
C GLU A 157 1.83 -10.31 8.63
N SER A 158 3.01 -10.61 8.06
CA SER A 158 4.12 -11.26 8.78
C SER A 158 4.55 -10.50 10.05
N CYS A 159 4.54 -9.17 10.02
CA CYS A 159 4.78 -8.34 11.19
C CYS A 159 3.71 -8.58 12.29
N CYS A 160 2.44 -8.62 11.91
CA CYS A 160 1.34 -8.89 12.84
C CYS A 160 1.40 -10.32 13.38
N ASP A 161 1.71 -11.30 12.55
CA ASP A 161 1.82 -12.71 12.95
C ASP A 161 2.93 -12.90 13.98
N THR A 162 4.11 -12.33 13.71
CA THR A 162 5.24 -12.36 14.65
C THR A 162 4.87 -11.69 15.98
N LEU A 163 4.13 -10.58 15.93
CA LEU A 163 3.68 -9.88 17.14
C LEU A 163 2.64 -10.69 17.91
N ARG A 164 1.67 -11.32 17.23
CA ARG A 164 0.65 -12.18 17.88
C ARG A 164 1.30 -13.40 18.52
N GLU A 165 2.21 -14.05 17.82
CA GLU A 165 2.94 -15.21 18.33
C GLU A 165 3.76 -14.85 19.58
N LYS A 166 4.49 -13.73 19.54
CA LYS A 166 5.38 -13.33 20.65
C LYS A 166 4.67 -12.67 21.84
N ILE A 167 3.57 -11.97 21.61
CA ILE A 167 2.90 -11.15 22.65
C ILE A 167 1.66 -11.85 23.20
N LEU A 168 0.88 -12.49 22.33
CA LEU A 168 -0.41 -13.10 22.69
C LEU A 168 -0.31 -14.63 22.79
N ASN A 169 0.83 -15.24 22.40
CA ASN A 169 0.98 -16.69 22.24
C ASN A 169 -0.06 -17.29 21.26
N ASP A 170 -0.58 -16.48 20.34
CA ASP A 170 -1.48 -16.93 19.28
C ASP A 170 -0.64 -17.27 18.04
N PRO A 171 -0.49 -18.56 17.67
CA PRO A 171 0.22 -18.93 16.46
C PRO A 171 -0.51 -18.41 15.22
N PRO A 172 0.21 -18.12 14.12
CA PRO A 172 -0.41 -17.72 12.87
C PRO A 172 -1.41 -18.79 12.42
N GLU A 173 -2.63 -18.37 12.07
CA GLU A 173 -3.60 -19.26 11.43
C GLU A 173 -2.98 -19.75 10.13
N ALA A 174 -2.61 -21.04 10.09
CA ALA A 174 -2.15 -21.67 8.86
C ALA A 174 -3.24 -21.52 7.80
N ASP A 175 -2.87 -21.15 6.57
CA ASP A 175 -3.76 -21.06 5.41
C ASP A 175 -4.57 -22.35 5.23
N THR A 176 -5.71 -22.47 5.90
CA THR A 176 -6.74 -23.43 5.50
C THR A 176 -7.42 -22.85 4.28
N ASN A 177 -6.81 -23.08 3.12
CA ASN A 177 -7.52 -23.15 1.85
C ASN A 177 -8.72 -24.10 2.02
N PRO A 178 -9.97 -23.65 1.86
CA PRO A 178 -11.06 -24.57 1.58
C PRO A 178 -11.07 -24.80 0.07
N SER A 179 -10.12 -25.57 -0.43
CA SER A 179 -10.17 -26.11 -1.79
C SER A 179 -9.53 -27.49 -1.79
N GLU A 180 -10.31 -28.47 -2.25
CA GLU A 180 -10.02 -29.90 -2.38
C GLU A 180 -10.22 -30.77 -1.12
N ASN A 181 -11.45 -31.27 -0.97
CA ASN A 181 -11.59 -32.72 -0.95
C ASN A 181 -12.46 -33.14 -2.14
N ALA A 182 -11.85 -33.96 -2.99
CA ALA A 182 -12.35 -34.46 -4.25
C ALA A 182 -13.03 -35.83 -4.09
N ASN A 183 -13.57 -36.28 -5.23
CA ASN A 183 -14.04 -37.61 -5.61
C ASN A 183 -15.48 -37.97 -5.21
N ALA A 184 -16.43 -38.09 -6.16
CA ALA A 184 -16.50 -38.82 -7.44
C ALA A 184 -17.31 -40.11 -7.24
N GLU A 185 -18.51 -40.14 -7.81
CA GLU A 185 -19.07 -41.40 -8.30
C GLU A 185 -19.76 -41.18 -9.64
N THR A 186 -19.36 -42.05 -10.55
CA THR A 186 -19.54 -42.15 -11.99
C THR A 186 -20.99 -42.20 -12.48
N ALA A 187 -21.22 -41.67 -13.68
CA ALA A 187 -22.45 -41.80 -14.46
C ALA A 187 -22.80 -43.28 -14.78
N PRO A 188 -24.01 -43.53 -15.32
CA PRO A 188 -24.07 -43.66 -16.78
C PRO A 188 -25.30 -43.01 -17.43
N ALA A 189 -25.14 -42.74 -18.73
CA ALA A 189 -26.16 -42.28 -19.65
C ALA A 189 -27.12 -43.42 -20.02
N GLU A 190 -28.42 -43.12 -20.15
CA GLU A 190 -29.35 -43.87 -20.98
C GLU A 190 -30.25 -42.93 -21.79
N ASN A 191 -30.60 -43.44 -22.97
CA ASN A 191 -31.11 -42.79 -24.16
C ASN A 191 -32.60 -43.18 -24.35
N SER A 192 -33.45 -42.26 -24.80
CA SER A 192 -34.78 -42.53 -25.43
C SER A 192 -35.48 -41.17 -25.68
N SER A 193 -35.58 -40.67 -26.91
CA SER A 193 -36.41 -41.06 -28.08
C SER A 193 -37.74 -40.28 -28.17
N GLU A 194 -37.92 -39.62 -29.32
CA GLU A 194 -39.20 -39.21 -29.98
C GLU A 194 -40.01 -38.05 -29.37
N SER A 195 -40.76 -37.23 -30.13
CA SER A 195 -40.88 -36.91 -31.56
C SER A 195 -41.89 -35.75 -31.71
N VAL A 196 -41.70 -34.92 -32.75
CA VAL A 196 -42.70 -34.23 -33.61
C VAL A 196 -43.81 -33.35 -32.97
N GLY A 197 -43.93 -32.11 -33.48
CA GLY A 197 -45.14 -31.29 -33.28
C GLY A 197 -45.04 -29.88 -33.88
N ASP A 198 -45.29 -29.79 -35.18
CA ASP A 198 -45.29 -28.63 -36.08
C ASP A 198 -46.47 -27.65 -35.85
N SER A 199 -46.28 -26.35 -36.12
CA SER A 199 -47.26 -25.42 -36.77
C SER A 199 -47.13 -23.95 -36.37
N SER A 200 -46.53 -23.19 -37.30
CA SER A 200 -47.05 -22.02 -38.03
C SER A 200 -47.70 -20.79 -37.38
N ASP A 201 -47.41 -19.69 -38.08
CA ASP A 201 -48.04 -18.35 -38.15
C ASP A 201 -47.80 -17.39 -36.99
N GLY A 202 -47.39 -16.14 -37.21
CA GLY A 202 -47.36 -15.35 -38.43
C GLY A 202 -47.66 -13.89 -38.07
N THR A 203 -46.70 -13.00 -38.34
CA THR A 203 -46.85 -11.57 -38.67
C THR A 203 -47.80 -10.64 -37.87
N LYS A 204 -47.25 -9.47 -37.50
CA LYS A 204 -47.58 -8.10 -38.01
C LYS A 204 -47.64 -7.07 -36.86
N SER A 205 -46.66 -6.18 -36.77
CA SER A 205 -46.64 -4.76 -37.22
C SER A 205 -47.49 -3.78 -36.41
N GLU A 206 -46.81 -2.71 -36.01
CA GLU A 206 -47.27 -1.33 -35.76
C GLU A 206 -48.29 -1.05 -34.65
N LYS A 207 -47.83 -0.31 -33.64
CA LYS A 207 -48.04 1.14 -33.61
C LYS A 207 -46.97 1.86 -32.78
#